data_AF-A0A6P1BCW0-F1
#
_entry.id   AF-A0A6P1BCW0-F1
#
_cell.length_a   1.000
_cell.length_b   1.000
_cell.length_c   1.000
_cell.angle_alpha   90.00
_cell.angle_beta   90.00
_cell.angle_gamma   90.00
#
_symmetry.space_group_name_H-M   'P 1'
#
loop_
_entity.id
_entity.type
_entity.pdbx_description
1 polymer ?
#
loop_
_entity_poly.entity_id
_entity_poly.type
_entity_poly.pdbx_seq_one_letter_code
_entity_poly.pdbx_strand_id
1 'polypeptide(L)'
;MKKSIKVDQKSKRGRPSTGRDPMVSSRIPAATVAAVDAWAAERETTRSDAIRQLVELGLTIRTEARSALEDQQNRKNTKQRARELASNAIDKVRDPTASPDDQSDRKRKLVKGPEEFQGVRRDQPNRKA
;
A
#
# COMPACT_ATOMS: atom_id res chain seq x y z
N MET A 1 -57.62 -7.43 8.33
CA MET A 1 -58.13 -8.64 9.00
C MET A 1 -57.29 -8.91 10.24
N LYS A 2 -57.87 -8.89 11.44
CA LYS A 2 -57.14 -9.21 12.69
C LYS A 2 -56.86 -10.72 12.72
N LYS A 3 -55.62 -11.11 13.04
CA LYS A 3 -55.24 -12.53 13.15
C LYS A 3 -56.02 -13.17 14.30
N SER A 4 -56.62 -14.33 14.04
CA SER A 4 -57.57 -15.02 14.93
C SER A 4 -56.91 -15.64 16.18
N ILE A 5 -55.59 -15.81 16.21
CA ILE A 5 -54.86 -16.41 17.32
C ILE A 5 -53.62 -15.57 17.62
N LYS A 6 -53.40 -15.25 18.90
CA LYS A 6 -52.19 -14.60 19.38
C LYS A 6 -51.06 -15.62 19.30
N VAL A 7 -50.11 -15.41 18.38
CA VAL A 7 -48.92 -16.25 18.27
C VAL A 7 -47.96 -15.84 19.38
N ASP A 8 -47.79 -16.70 20.39
CA ASP A 8 -46.69 -16.55 21.32
C ASP A 8 -45.38 -16.72 20.54
N GLN A 9 -44.59 -15.65 20.48
CA GLN A 9 -43.27 -15.73 19.87
C GLN A 9 -42.45 -16.75 20.65
N LYS A 10 -42.13 -17.87 20.02
CA LYS A 10 -41.24 -18.89 20.57
C LYS A 10 -39.97 -18.19 21.04
N SER A 11 -39.68 -18.24 22.35
CA SER A 11 -38.42 -17.69 22.88
C SER A 11 -37.26 -18.33 22.11
N LYS A 12 -36.18 -17.56 21.87
CA LYS A 12 -34.96 -18.06 21.22
C LYS A 12 -34.34 -19.17 22.08
N ARG A 13 -34.89 -20.38 22.00
CA ARG A 13 -34.43 -21.55 22.73
C ARG A 13 -33.20 -22.08 22.02
N GLY A 14 -32.04 -21.67 22.51
CA GLY A 14 -30.73 -22.12 22.05
C GLY A 14 -29.63 -21.63 22.99
N ARG A 15 -28.46 -22.28 22.94
CA ARG A 15 -27.26 -21.84 23.67
C ARG A 15 -27.04 -20.36 23.34
N PRO A 16 -26.75 -19.48 24.33
CA PRO A 16 -26.37 -18.11 24.03
C PRO A 16 -25.24 -18.10 23.00
N SER A 17 -25.26 -17.12 22.09
CA SER A 17 -24.26 -16.98 21.03
C SER A 17 -22.87 -17.16 21.63
N THR A 18 -22.24 -18.29 21.31
CA THR A 18 -20.96 -18.64 21.90
C THR A 18 -19.87 -18.15 20.97
N GLY A 19 -19.02 -17.25 21.47
CA GLY A 19 -17.97 -16.61 20.70
C GLY A 19 -18.28 -15.13 20.42
N ARG A 20 -17.30 -14.26 20.66
CA ARG A 20 -17.34 -12.85 20.23
C ARG A 20 -17.27 -12.75 18.71
N ASP A 21 -16.50 -13.64 18.10
CA ASP A 21 -16.21 -13.67 16.67
C ASP A 21 -16.82 -14.92 15.99
N PRO A 22 -17.19 -14.82 14.70
CA PRO A 22 -17.76 -15.94 13.96
C PRO A 22 -16.73 -17.06 13.72
N MET A 23 -17.20 -18.31 13.69
CA MET A 23 -16.35 -19.45 13.32
C MET A 23 -16.08 -19.44 11.82
N VAL A 24 -14.79 -19.49 11.45
CA VAL A 24 -14.34 -19.65 10.06
C VAL A 24 -13.72 -21.04 9.90
N SER A 25 -14.29 -21.86 9.01
CA SER A 25 -13.75 -23.19 8.69
C SER A 25 -13.11 -23.18 7.29
N SER A 26 -11.97 -23.87 7.14
CA SER A 26 -11.29 -24.05 5.86
C SER A 26 -10.60 -25.41 5.82
N ARG A 27 -10.38 -25.94 4.61
CA ARG A 27 -9.60 -27.18 4.41
C ARG A 27 -8.13 -26.81 4.28
N ILE A 28 -7.34 -27.12 5.30
CA ILE A 28 -5.91 -26.80 5.36
C ILE A 28 -5.11 -28.12 5.24
N PRO A 29 -4.08 -28.20 4.40
CA PRO A 29 -3.20 -29.38 4.32
C PRO A 29 -2.55 -29.71 5.67
N ALA A 30 -2.37 -31.00 5.96
CA ALA A 30 -1.81 -31.46 7.24
C ALA A 30 -0.43 -30.86 7.55
N ALA A 31 0.42 -30.70 6.53
CA ALA A 31 1.73 -30.07 6.67
C ALA A 31 1.65 -28.62 7.17
N THR A 32 0.67 -27.85 6.67
CA THR A 32 0.46 -26.46 7.09
C THR A 32 -0.09 -26.40 8.52
N VAL A 33 -0.98 -27.32 8.90
CA VAL A 33 -1.47 -27.42 10.29
C VAL A 33 -0.32 -27.72 11.24
N ALA A 34 0.58 -28.65 10.88
CA ALA A 34 1.75 -28.98 11.68
C ALA A 34 2.71 -27.79 11.86
N ALA A 35 2.91 -26.99 10.80
CA ALA A 35 3.72 -25.77 10.89
C ALA A 35 3.11 -24.72 11.83
N VAL A 36 1.78 -24.53 11.78
CA VAL A 36 1.07 -23.64 12.70
C VAL A 36 1.16 -24.14 14.15
N ASP A 37 1.06 -25.45 14.37
CA ASP A 37 1.20 -26.04 15.70
C ASP A 37 2.60 -25.87 16.28
N ALA A 38 3.64 -26.06 15.46
CA ALA A 38 5.02 -25.81 15.87
C ALA A 38 5.23 -24.34 16.26
N TRP A 39 4.71 -23.41 15.46
CA TRP A 39 4.77 -21.98 15.74
C TRP A 39 4.00 -21.61 17.01
N ALA A 40 2.85 -22.26 17.26
CA ALA A 40 2.07 -22.05 18.47
C ALA A 40 2.81 -22.56 19.71
N ALA A 41 3.47 -23.71 19.61
CA ALA A 41 4.27 -24.30 20.68
C ALA A 41 5.48 -23.43 21.04
N GLU A 42 6.21 -22.90 20.04
CA GLU A 42 7.34 -21.99 20.25
C GLU A 42 6.94 -20.71 21.01
N ARG A 43 5.70 -20.26 20.83
CA ARG A 43 5.17 -19.03 21.42
C ARG A 43 4.24 -19.26 22.61
N GLU A 44 4.17 -20.49 23.09
CA GLU A 44 3.33 -20.90 24.22
C GLU A 44 1.86 -20.44 24.09
N THR A 45 1.33 -20.48 22.86
CA THR A 45 0.00 -19.97 22.53
C THR A 45 -0.92 -21.05 21.99
N THR A 46 -2.22 -20.78 21.92
CA THR A 46 -3.17 -21.73 21.33
C THR A 46 -3.07 -21.72 19.81
N ARG A 47 -3.40 -22.83 19.15
CA ARG A 47 -3.51 -22.89 17.69
C ARG A 47 -4.39 -21.76 17.13
N SER A 48 -5.51 -21.47 17.79
CA SER A 48 -6.44 -20.42 17.35
C SER A 48 -5.83 -19.02 17.44
N ASP A 49 -5.04 -18.74 18.48
CA ASP A 49 -4.30 -17.48 18.62
C ASP A 49 -3.19 -17.40 17.57
N ALA A 50 -2.46 -18.49 17.34
CA ALA A 50 -1.42 -18.56 16.33
C ALA A 50 -1.93 -18.27 14.92
N ILE A 51 -3.08 -18.86 14.56
CA ILE A 51 -3.73 -18.59 13.28
C ILE A 51 -4.09 -17.11 13.17
N ARG A 52 -4.66 -16.49 14.23
CA ARG A 52 -4.99 -15.06 14.23
C ARG A 52 -3.77 -14.19 14.01
N GLN A 53 -2.70 -14.42 14.76
CA GLN A 53 -1.46 -13.63 14.65
C GLN A 53 -0.79 -13.79 13.27
N LEU A 54 -0.72 -15.02 12.75
CA LEU A 54 -0.14 -15.26 11.41
C LEU A 54 -0.97 -14.59 10.31
N VAL A 55 -2.29 -14.58 10.44
CA VAL A 55 -3.17 -13.87 9.50
C VAL A 55 -2.97 -12.36 9.60
N GLU A 56 -2.92 -11.80 10.80
CA GLU A 56 -2.64 -10.38 11.01
C GLU A 56 -1.30 -9.97 10.40
N LEU A 57 -0.23 -10.73 10.67
CA LEU A 57 1.10 -10.52 10.07
C LEU A 57 1.06 -10.60 8.54
N GLY A 58 0.33 -11.57 7.98
CA GLY A 58 0.16 -11.68 6.53
C GLY A 58 -0.60 -10.51 5.91
N LEU A 59 -1.55 -9.93 6.64
CA LEU A 59 -2.32 -8.76 6.20
C LEU A 59 -1.50 -7.47 6.31
N THR A 60 -0.74 -7.27 7.39
CA THR A 60 0.06 -6.05 7.59
C THR A 60 1.19 -5.94 6.56
N ILE A 61 1.95 -7.02 6.33
CA ILE A 61 3.04 -7.02 5.34
C ILE A 61 2.53 -6.64 3.95
N ARG A 62 1.35 -7.17 3.56
CA ARG A 62 0.75 -6.86 2.26
C ARG A 62 0.33 -5.38 2.17
N THR A 63 -0.21 -4.81 3.25
CA THR A 63 -0.58 -3.39 3.26
C THR A 63 0.63 -2.47 3.17
N GLU A 64 1.71 -2.79 3.88
CA GLU A 64 2.95 -1.99 3.87
C GLU A 64 3.66 -2.07 2.52
N ALA A 65 3.75 -3.26 1.92
CA ALA A 65 4.33 -3.42 0.59
C ALA A 65 3.54 -2.64 -0.47
N ARG A 66 2.20 -2.64 -0.36
CA ARG A 66 1.33 -1.90 -1.26
C ARG A 66 1.45 -0.38 -1.08
N SER A 67 1.47 0.11 0.16
CA SER A 67 1.62 1.55 0.42
C SER A 67 3.00 2.05 -0.04
N ALA A 68 4.06 1.26 0.17
CA ALA A 68 5.39 1.61 -0.33
C ALA A 68 5.45 1.71 -1.86
N LEU A 69 4.75 0.83 -2.58
CA LEU A 69 4.64 0.88 -4.03
C LEU A 69 3.85 2.12 -4.49
N GLU A 70 2.72 2.40 -3.86
CA GLU A 70 1.88 3.57 -4.14
C GLU A 70 2.63 4.89 -3.87
N ASP A 71 3.38 4.97 -2.78
CA ASP A 71 4.25 6.10 -2.46
C ASP A 71 5.34 6.30 -3.50
N GLN A 72 5.96 5.22 -3.97
CA GLN A 72 6.96 5.30 -5.02
C GLN A 72 6.35 5.82 -6.34
N GLN A 73 5.15 5.37 -6.69
CA GLN A 73 4.41 5.83 -7.86
C GLN A 73 4.07 7.32 -7.73
N ASN A 74 3.56 7.75 -6.59
CA ASN A 74 3.24 9.15 -6.31
C ASN A 74 4.46 10.04 -6.39
N ARG A 75 5.61 9.64 -5.80
CA ARG A 75 6.87 10.40 -5.92
C ARG A 75 7.33 10.55 -7.38
N LYS A 76 7.19 9.49 -8.19
CA LYS A 76 7.49 9.54 -9.63
C LYS A 76 6.55 10.52 -10.36
N ASN A 77 5.26 10.43 -10.08
CA ASN A 77 4.24 11.30 -10.68
C ASN A 77 4.44 12.77 -10.28
N THR A 78 4.72 13.05 -9.01
CA THR A 78 5.01 14.41 -8.53
C THR A 78 6.27 14.97 -9.17
N LYS A 79 7.34 14.16 -9.30
CA LYS A 79 8.55 14.57 -10.02
C LYS A 79 8.28 14.87 -11.49
N GLN A 80 7.46 14.06 -12.15
CA GLN A 80 7.07 14.30 -13.53
C GLN A 80 6.23 15.58 -13.66
N ARG A 81 5.22 15.75 -12.82
CA ARG A 81 4.38 16.95 -12.78
C ARG A 81 5.18 18.22 -12.51
N ALA A 82 6.17 18.16 -11.62
CA ALA A 82 7.07 19.29 -11.38
C ALA A 82 7.91 19.64 -12.61
N ARG A 83 8.40 18.63 -13.36
CA ARG A 83 9.12 18.84 -14.63
C ARG A 83 8.22 19.46 -15.70
N GLU A 84 6.98 19.01 -15.80
CA GLU A 84 5.99 19.55 -16.76
C GLU A 84 5.67 21.02 -16.44
N LEU A 85 5.40 21.34 -15.17
CA LEU A 85 5.17 22.73 -14.73
C LEU A 85 6.38 23.63 -15.01
N ALA A 86 7.60 23.15 -14.71
CA ALA A 86 8.83 23.88 -15.00
C ALA A 86 9.05 24.08 -16.51
N SER A 87 8.79 23.04 -17.31
CA SER A 87 8.89 23.10 -18.77
C SER A 87 7.96 24.16 -19.36
N ASN A 88 6.69 24.16 -18.92
CA ASN A 88 5.68 25.11 -19.36
C ASN A 88 6.01 26.55 -18.91
N ALA A 89 6.62 26.72 -17.74
CA ALA A 89 7.09 28.02 -17.28
C ALA A 89 8.23 28.55 -18.16
N ILE A 90 9.22 27.71 -18.49
CA ILE A 90 10.35 28.08 -19.35
C ILE A 90 9.90 28.47 -20.76
N ASP A 91 8.92 27.75 -21.32
CA ASP A 91 8.38 28.08 -22.65
C ASP A 91 7.80 29.50 -22.73
N LYS A 92 7.27 30.03 -21.62
CA LYS A 92 6.69 31.39 -21.57
C LYS A 92 7.73 32.50 -21.54
N VAL A 93 8.95 32.20 -21.07
CA VAL A 93 10.05 33.18 -20.91
C VAL A 93 11.16 32.96 -21.94
N ARG A 94 10.95 32.05 -22.90
CA ARG A 94 11.90 31.70 -23.96
C ARG A 94 12.13 32.90 -24.89
N ASP A 95 13.40 33.14 -25.19
CA ASP A 95 13.81 34.08 -26.23
C ASP A 95 13.41 33.54 -27.61
N PRO A 96 12.51 34.21 -28.35
CA PRO A 96 12.03 33.76 -29.66
C PRO A 96 13.08 33.88 -30.76
N THR A 97 14.19 34.60 -30.55
CA THR A 97 15.22 34.83 -31.58
C THR A 97 16.24 33.68 -31.69
N ALA A 98 16.29 32.79 -30.70
CA ALA A 98 17.20 31.63 -30.69
C ALA A 98 16.70 30.46 -31.58
N SER A 99 17.63 29.60 -31.99
CA SER A 99 17.34 28.38 -32.75
C SER A 99 16.47 27.39 -31.94
N PRO A 100 15.55 26.63 -32.58
CA PRO A 100 14.73 25.61 -31.91
C PRO A 100 15.53 24.57 -31.12
N ASP A 101 16.69 24.16 -31.65
CA ASP A 101 17.54 23.16 -31.00
C ASP A 101 18.19 23.74 -29.74
N ASP A 102 18.72 24.97 -29.81
CA ASP A 102 19.32 25.68 -28.67
C ASP A 102 18.30 25.92 -27.55
N GLN A 103 17.05 26.22 -27.91
CA GLN A 103 15.97 26.41 -26.95
C GLN A 103 15.60 25.08 -26.26
N SER A 104 15.60 23.96 -26.99
CA SER A 104 15.34 22.64 -26.46
C SER A 104 16.43 22.18 -25.48
N ASP A 105 17.69 22.43 -25.83
CA ASP A 105 18.85 22.09 -24.99
C ASP A 105 18.90 22.96 -23.73
N ARG A 106 18.65 24.26 -23.88
CA ARG A 106 18.59 25.18 -22.72
C ARG A 106 17.45 24.79 -21.79
N LYS A 107 16.26 24.45 -22.32
CA LYS A 107 15.13 23.96 -21.54
C LYS A 107 15.47 22.66 -20.80
N ARG A 108 16.11 21.70 -21.46
CA ARG A 108 16.51 20.42 -20.84
C ARG A 108 17.53 20.64 -19.73
N LYS A 109 18.51 21.53 -19.93
CA LYS A 109 19.50 21.92 -18.90
C LYS A 109 18.85 22.61 -17.70
N LEU A 110 17.85 23.47 -17.91
CA LEU A 110 17.15 24.15 -16.81
C LEU A 110 16.21 23.23 -16.03
N VAL A 111 15.50 22.30 -16.70
CA VAL A 111 14.57 21.36 -16.05
C VAL A 111 15.30 20.22 -15.33
N LYS A 112 16.42 19.72 -15.90
CA LYS A 112 17.24 18.67 -15.28
C LYS A 112 18.26 19.24 -14.28
N GLY A 113 18.70 20.48 -14.50
CA GLY A 113 19.81 21.12 -13.80
C GLY A 113 21.16 20.87 -14.49
N PRO A 114 22.15 21.78 -14.37
CA PRO A 114 23.50 21.57 -14.90
C PRO A 114 24.17 20.35 -14.27
N GLU A 115 25.02 19.66 -15.02
CA GLU A 115 25.63 18.39 -14.58
C GLU A 115 26.44 18.53 -13.29
N GLU A 116 27.12 19.67 -13.13
CA GLU A 116 27.87 20.06 -11.92
C GLU A 116 27.03 19.99 -10.64
N PHE A 117 25.71 20.19 -10.73
CA PHE A 117 24.82 20.22 -9.56
C PHE A 117 23.97 18.96 -9.39
N GLN A 118 23.99 18.02 -10.35
CA GLN A 118 23.17 16.81 -10.28
C GLN A 118 23.61 15.86 -9.15
N GLY A 119 24.91 15.81 -8.84
CA GLY A 119 25.50 15.00 -7.77
C GLY A 119 25.86 15.77 -6.48
N VAL A 120 25.68 17.09 -6.46
CA VAL A 120 26.05 17.96 -5.32
C VAL A 120 24.89 18.11 -4.32
N ARG A 121 23.71 17.56 -4.60
CA ARG A 121 22.61 17.53 -3.64
C ARG A 121 23.01 16.65 -2.45
N ARG A 122 23.56 17.28 -1.41
CA ARG A 122 24.00 16.64 -0.15
C ARG A 122 22.91 15.77 0.48
N ASP A 123 21.65 16.11 0.22
CA ASP A 123 20.48 15.45 0.83
C ASP A 123 20.00 14.19 0.08
N GLN A 124 20.61 13.81 -1.05
CA GLN A 124 20.22 12.60 -1.79
C GLN A 124 21.40 11.65 -1.99
N PRO A 125 21.20 10.33 -1.80
CA PRO A 125 22.24 9.35 -2.10
C PRO A 125 22.55 9.39 -3.60
N ASN A 126 23.83 9.51 -3.94
CA ASN A 126 24.29 9.56 -5.32
C ASN A 126 23.81 8.31 -6.08
N ARG A 127 23.06 8.52 -7.17
CA ARG A 127 22.80 7.44 -8.13
C ARG A 127 24.12 7.08 -8.78
N LYS A 128 24.64 5.89 -8.47
CA LYS A 128 25.74 5.29 -9.23
C LYS A 128 25.30 5.19 -10.70
N ALA A 129 26.12 5.74 -11.58
CA ALA A 129 25.97 5.62 -13.03
C ALA A 129 26.27 4.18 -13.46
#